data_AF-A0A968NND5-F1
#
_entry.id   AF-A0A968NND5-F1
#
_cell.length_a   1.000
_cell.length_b   1.000
_cell.length_c   1.000
_cell.angle_alpha   90.00
_cell.angle_beta   90.00
_cell.angle_gamma   90.00
#
_symmetry.space_group_name_H-M   'P 1'
#
loop_
_entity.id
_entity.type
_entity.pdbx_description
1 polymer ?
#
loop_
_entity_poly.entity_id
_entity_poly.type
_entity_poly.pdbx_seq_one_letter_code
_entity_poly.pdbx_strand_id
1 'polypeptide(L)' 'MLLDSNIIIYAAQAENSWLREFIAEHDPAVSALSYVETLGYHRLTEIERQFLEEFFR' A
#
# COMPACT_ATOMS: atom_id res chain seq x y z
N MET A 1 5.91 -7.00 10.52
CA MET A 1 4.78 -7.83 10.00
C MET A 1 4.89 -7.95 8.47
N LEU A 2 4.61 -9.10 7.84
CA LEU A 2 4.61 -9.19 6.36
C LEU A 2 3.26 -8.73 5.79
N LEU A 3 3.26 -7.70 4.95
CA LEU A 3 2.04 -7.18 4.32
C LEU A 3 1.71 -7.90 3.01
N ASP A 4 0.41 -8.10 2.80
CA ASP A 4 -0.15 -8.51 1.52
C ASP A 4 -0.45 -7.29 0.64
N SER A 5 -0.41 -7.47 -0.68
CA SER A 5 -0.69 -6.45 -1.68
C SER A 5 -2.06 -5.78 -1.48
N ASN A 6 -3.07 -6.51 -1.01
CA ASN A 6 -4.39 -5.93 -0.73
C ASN A 6 -4.36 -4.92 0.42
N ILE A 7 -3.61 -5.21 1.49
CA ILE A 7 -3.48 -4.30 2.64
C ILE A 7 -2.79 -3.00 2.19
N ILE A 8 -1.79 -3.12 1.31
CA ILE A 8 -1.09 -1.97 0.75
C ILE A 8 -2.03 -1.13 -0.14
N ILE A 9 -2.82 -1.77 -1.02
CA ILE A 9 -3.83 -1.09 -1.85
C ILE A 9 -4.85 -0.36 -0.98
N TYR A 10 -5.37 -1.00 0.07
CA TYR A 10 -6.32 -0.35 0.97
C TYR A 10 -5.69 0.80 1.76
N ALA A 11 -4.43 0.71 2.14
CA ALA A 11 -3.73 1.79 2.84
C ALA A 11 -3.60 3.08 1.99
N ALA A 12 -3.73 2.99 0.66
CA ALA A 12 -3.77 4.15 -0.23
C ALA A 12 -5.14 4.88 -0.24
N GLN A 13 -6.19 4.24 0.27
CA GLN A 13 -7.54 4.81 0.31
C GLN A 13 -7.71 5.78 1.47
N ALA A 14 -8.47 6.85 1.25
CA ALA A 14 -8.70 7.87 2.28
C ALA A 14 -9.53 7.33 3.44
N GLU A 15 -10.52 6.49 3.13
CA GLU A 15 -11.45 5.85 4.07
C GLU A 15 -10.74 4.87 5.02
N ASN A 16 -9.59 4.36 4.62
CA ASN A 16 -8.80 3.39 5.36
C ASN A 16 -7.53 4.01 5.96
N SER A 17 -7.55 5.31 6.30
CA SER A 17 -6.40 6.02 6.85
C SER A 17 -5.77 5.35 8.07
N TRP A 18 -6.59 4.72 8.90
CA TRP A 18 -6.18 3.97 10.09
C TRP A 18 -5.21 2.82 9.79
N LEU A 19 -5.25 2.23 8.58
CA LEU A 19 -4.30 1.18 8.18
C LEU A 19 -2.88 1.72 8.14
N ARG A 20 -2.68 2.99 7.77
CA ARG A 20 -1.34 3.59 7.71
C ARG A 20 -0.73 3.73 9.11
N GLU A 21 -1.54 4.12 10.09
CA GLU A 21 -1.14 4.19 11.50
C GLU A 21 -0.79 2.79 12.03
N PHE A 22 -1.66 1.81 11.80
CA PHE A 22 -1.42 0.42 12.19
C PHE A 22 -0.14 -0.16 11.57
N ILE A 23 0.09 0.08 10.28
CA ILE A 23 1.29 -0.39 9.59
C ILE A 23 2.56 0.24 10.20
N ALA A 24 2.54 1.55 10.50
CA ALA A 24 3.68 2.26 11.05
C ALA A 24 4.09 1.76 12.45
N GLU A 25 3.15 1.25 13.25
CA GLU A 25 3.42 0.73 14.59
C GLU A 25 4.10 -0.66 14.61
N HIS A 26 4.13 -1.38 13.48
CA HIS A 26 4.43 -2.82 13.45
C HIS A 26 5.65 -3.24 12.62
N ASP A 27 6.55 -2.29 12.29
CA ASP A 27 7.77 -2.50 11.49
C ASP A 27 7.52 -3.46 10.30
N PRO A 28 6.81 -2.99 9.27
CA PRO A 28 6.30 -3.83 8.21
C PRO A 28 7.42 -4.25 7.25
N ALA A 29 7.30 -5.46 6.73
CA ALA A 29 8.05 -5.93 5.58
C ALA A 29 7.06 -6.17 4.43
N VAL A 30 7.53 -5.99 3.20
CA VAL A 30 6.77 -6.23 1.97
C VAL A 30 7.56 -7.16 1.06
N SER A 31 6.86 -8.03 0.32
CA SER A 31 7.51 -8.79 -0.75
C SER A 31 7.84 -7.87 -1.93
N ALA A 32 8.97 -8.09 -2.58
CA ALA A 32 9.28 -7.40 -3.84
C ALA A 32 8.24 -7.68 -4.94
N LEU A 33 7.53 -8.81 -4.87
CA LEU A 33 6.42 -9.10 -5.78
C LEU A 33 5.22 -8.18 -5.52
N SER A 34 4.96 -7.84 -4.25
CA SER A 34 3.84 -6.96 -3.87
C SER A 34 3.96 -5.56 -4.44
N TYR A 35 5.18 -5.07 -4.72
CA TYR A 35 5.40 -3.82 -5.45
C TYR A 35 4.76 -3.86 -6.86
N VAL A 36 4.98 -4.96 -7.59
CA VAL A 36 4.46 -5.13 -8.96
C VAL A 36 2.95 -5.32 -8.94
N GLU A 37 2.44 -6.10 -7.99
CA GLU A 37 1.01 -6.38 -7.84
C GLU A 37 0.21 -5.13 -7.46
N THR A 38 0.74 -4.32 -6.54
CA THR A 38 0.08 -3.09 -6.05
C THR A 38 0.02 -2.03 -7.15
N LEU A 39 1.14 -1.69 -7.80
CA LEU A 39 1.16 -0.70 -8.88
C LEU A 39 0.48 -1.19 -10.18
N GLY A 40 0.39 -2.51 -10.36
CA GLY A 40 -0.33 -3.16 -11.45
C GLY A 40 -1.84 -3.23 -11.25
N TYR A 41 -2.37 -2.81 -10.09
CA TYR A 41 -3.80 -2.88 -9.82
C TYR A 41 -4.60 -1.90 -10.69
N HIS A 42 -5.46 -2.45 -11.54
CA HIS A 42 -6.17 -1.70 -12.59
C HIS A 42 -7.22 -0.69 -12.10
N ARG A 43 -7.59 -0.70 -10.81
CA ARG A 43 -8.63 0.19 -10.25
C ARG A 43 -8.07 1.31 -9.39
N LEU A 44 -6.76 1.50 -9.39
CA LEU A 44 -6.17 2.66 -8.72
C LEU A 44 -6.60 3.93 -9.44
N THR A 45 -7.06 4.90 -8.67
CA THR A 45 -7.09 6.30 -9.07
C THR A 45 -5.67 6.82 -9.22
N GLU A 46 -5.52 7.95 -9.93
CA GLU A 46 -4.22 8.57 -10.11
C GLU A 46 -3.58 8.98 -8.77
N ILE A 47 -4.40 9.45 -7.81
CA ILE A 47 -3.94 9.85 -6.47
C ILE A 47 -3.43 8.63 -5.68
N GLU A 48 -4.16 7.51 -5.71
CA GLU A 48 -3.74 6.28 -5.04
C GLU A 48 -2.47 5.69 -5.68
N ARG A 49 -2.33 5.78 -7.01
CA ARG A 49 -1.10 5.37 -7.72
C ARG A 49 0.09 6.19 -7.25
N GLN A 50 -0.02 7.52 -7.23
CA GLN A 50 1.05 8.41 -6.77
C GLN A 50 1.43 8.13 -5.32
N PHE A 51 0.42 7.94 -4.45
CA PHE A 51 0.66 7.55 -3.07
C PHE A 51 1.46 6.24 -2.96
N LEU A 52 1.09 5.21 -3.73
CA LEU A 52 1.80 3.93 -3.71
C LEU A 52 3.22 4.05 -4.27
N GLU A 53 3.46 4.85 -5.30
CA GLU A 53 4.80 5.12 -5.80
C GLU A 53 5.69 5.82 -4.76
N GLU A 54 5.12 6.73 -3.96
CA GLU A 54 5.82 7.35 -2.83
C GLU A 54 6.03 6.38 -1.66
N PHE A 55 5.05 5.51 -1.39
CA PHE A 55 5.13 4.51 -0.31
C PHE A 55 6.31 3.54 -0.47
N PHE A 56 6.69 3.22 -1.71
CA PHE A 56 7.79 2.29 -2.00
C PHE A 56 9.15 2.96 -2.26
N ARG A 57 9.26 4.29 -2.12
CA ARG A 57 10.55 5.01 -2.20
C ARG A 57 11.30 4.99 -0.88
#